data_AF-A0A2P2KLS9-F1
#
_entry.id   AF-A0A2P2KLS9-F1
#
_cell.length_a   1.000
_cell.length_b   1.000
_cell.length_c   1.000
_cell.angle_alpha   90.00
_cell.angle_beta   90.00
_cell.angle_gamma   90.00
#
_symmetry.space_group_name_H-M   'P 1'
#
loop_
_entity.id
_entity.type
_entity.pdbx_description
1 polymer ?
#
loop_
_entity_poly.entity_id
_entity_poly.type
_entity_poly.pdbx_seq_one_letter_code
_entity_poly.pdbx_strand_id
1 'polypeptide(L)'
;MFFTGDPTTRKRVDLGGRSSKERDRQKLLEQTRLERNRRLWLRQQNAAAIRIQKCLRGRKTMEAEHSKVREEFYAIYGKHCQNIDRHCFGPDSRFLCQLLFFFNAKNDGDFAALGETCRLLLHVVQHNAGDLVSLFAGADYPINSALVDYRVKKLAFTFVQAVSQHREQLRDPLLMTPMESNFPLALFLEAVIVFLDPKLPWACKVVGYLLQRNTFFLFRGIVLAVKDNTKACGSIGRISSLEHLLARVISHIGQKPCLCPNVDPYCSFSSQMLTIPFLWQLFPNLKEVFAAQSLSQHYIHQMALCVKNHVNVLPNDISAEYPGYACLLGNMLETAGVALSQPDCSFELAIDLAAVTTFLLEGLPCLKSSNQENKESSTMSEDDVTLPDETEVALGRDLEQQITNAIDSRFLLQLSNVLFGGISLVSGSHCQLDREVEAIGAACAFLHITFDTLPLEQIMTVLAYRTELVRVLWNFMKSCHENQRWSSLSEQLPYLPKDAPGWLLPLAVFCPVYKHMLTIVHNEEFYEQEKPLSLNDIRSLIIILRQALWQLLWVNPMAHNNSVKPATSAPVNKQNPVESIKQRVGIVASQLLSQVVDEFVAPNTINLTGQSFLVHWSIVCILISVC
;
A
#
# COMPACT_ATOMS: atom_id res chain seq x y z
N MET A 1 -62.26 56.56 20.83
CA MET A 1 -62.45 55.72 22.04
C MET A 1 -61.80 56.43 23.21
N PHE A 2 -62.54 56.51 24.31
CA PHE A 2 -62.27 57.27 25.52
C PHE A 2 -61.00 56.79 26.23
N PHE A 3 -60.17 57.75 26.69
CA PHE A 3 -59.05 57.49 27.58
C PHE A 3 -59.63 57.25 28.99
N THR A 4 -59.94 55.99 29.30
CA THR A 4 -60.30 55.57 30.66
C THR A 4 -59.03 55.62 31.51
N GLY A 5 -58.77 56.79 32.09
CA GLY A 5 -57.73 57.00 33.09
C GLY A 5 -58.08 56.24 34.35
N ASP A 6 -57.78 54.94 34.35
CA ASP A 6 -57.93 54.07 35.51
C ASP A 6 -56.58 54.03 36.25
N PRO A 7 -56.40 54.78 37.36
CA PRO A 7 -55.11 54.91 38.05
C PRO A 7 -54.72 53.65 38.82
N THR A 8 -55.51 52.58 38.70
CA THR A 8 -55.34 51.29 39.39
C THR A 8 -54.46 50.31 38.62
N THR A 9 -54.13 50.57 37.35
CA THR A 9 -53.22 49.74 36.55
C THR A 9 -51.80 50.32 36.52
N ARG A 10 -51.23 50.62 37.69
CA ARG A 10 -49.76 50.66 37.79
C ARG A 10 -49.28 49.27 37.42
N LYS A 11 -48.65 49.12 36.23
CA LYS A 11 -47.78 47.98 35.94
C LYS A 11 -46.88 47.85 37.15
N ARG A 12 -47.05 46.78 37.93
CA ARG A 12 -46.11 46.41 38.98
C ARG A 12 -44.79 46.17 38.25
N VAL A 13 -43.94 47.19 38.23
CA VAL A 13 -42.53 47.02 37.95
C VAL A 13 -42.04 46.29 39.18
N ASP A 14 -41.98 44.96 39.09
CA ASP A 14 -41.25 44.17 40.06
C ASP A 14 -39.79 44.59 39.93
N LEU A 15 -39.41 45.63 40.69
CA LEU A 15 -38.05 45.88 41.10
C LEU A 15 -37.70 44.69 41.99
N GLY A 16 -37.31 43.58 41.35
CA GLY A 16 -37.07 42.27 41.95
C GLY A 16 -35.98 42.29 43.01
N GLY A 17 -36.30 42.91 44.14
CA GLY A 17 -35.59 42.84 45.40
C GLY A 17 -36.44 42.00 46.34
N ARG A 18 -35.90 40.85 46.73
CA ARG A 18 -36.40 39.97 47.80
C ARG A 18 -37.70 39.21 47.47
N SER A 19 -37.58 38.19 46.63
CA SER A 19 -38.39 36.97 46.81
C SER A 19 -37.66 36.06 47.79
N SER A 20 -38.25 35.87 48.97
CA SER A 20 -37.76 35.06 50.11
C SER A 20 -37.96 33.55 49.93
N LYS A 21 -37.77 33.06 48.71
CA LYS A 21 -37.41 31.67 48.43
C LYS A 21 -36.17 31.75 47.59
N GLU A 22 -35.02 31.60 48.23
CA GLU A 22 -33.73 31.48 47.58
C GLU A 22 -33.84 30.32 46.59
N ARG A 23 -34.20 30.64 45.33
CA ARG A 23 -34.17 29.66 44.25
C ARG A 23 -32.74 29.20 44.23
N ASP A 24 -32.57 27.95 44.61
CA ASP A 24 -31.30 27.23 44.73
C ASP A 24 -30.30 27.80 43.71
N ARG A 25 -29.30 28.54 44.17
CA ARG A 25 -28.39 29.33 43.32
C ARG A 25 -27.82 28.47 42.19
N GLN A 26 -27.60 27.21 42.49
CA GLN A 26 -27.17 26.18 41.55
C GLN A 26 -28.18 25.97 40.41
N LYS A 27 -29.49 25.87 40.70
CA LYS A 27 -30.56 25.74 39.70
C LYS A 27 -30.65 26.95 38.77
N LEU A 28 -30.43 28.17 39.28
CA LEU A 28 -30.47 29.38 38.44
C LEU A 28 -29.26 29.46 37.51
N LEU A 29 -28.07 29.11 38.01
CA LEU A 29 -26.85 29.03 37.19
C LEU A 29 -26.97 27.93 36.12
N GLU A 30 -27.54 26.79 36.47
CA GLU A 30 -27.80 25.70 35.54
C GLU A 30 -28.81 26.09 34.45
N GLN A 31 -29.92 26.74 34.81
CA GLN A 31 -30.88 27.29 33.84
C GLN A 31 -30.23 28.30 32.88
N THR A 32 -29.39 29.20 33.40
CA THR A 32 -28.66 30.19 32.58
C THR A 32 -27.67 29.52 31.64
N ARG A 33 -26.98 28.46 32.11
CA ARG A 33 -26.07 27.66 31.28
C ARG A 33 -26.82 26.92 30.17
N LEU A 34 -27.95 26.30 30.49
CA LEU A 34 -28.82 25.62 29.52
C LEU A 34 -29.36 26.59 28.47
N GLU A 35 -29.80 27.77 28.88
CA GLU A 35 -30.29 28.79 27.93
C GLU A 35 -29.15 29.33 27.04
N ARG A 36 -27.95 29.55 27.59
CA ARG A 36 -26.78 29.94 26.81
C ARG A 36 -26.39 28.85 25.80
N ASN A 37 -26.41 27.58 26.20
CA ASN A 37 -26.16 26.45 25.31
C ASN A 37 -27.23 26.37 24.22
N ARG A 38 -28.51 26.58 24.55
CA ARG A 38 -29.62 26.62 23.58
C ARG A 38 -29.44 27.74 22.55
N ARG A 39 -29.08 28.95 22.99
CA ARG A 39 -28.79 30.09 22.10
C ARG A 39 -27.58 29.82 21.21
N LEU A 40 -26.53 29.21 21.76
CA LEU A 40 -25.34 28.84 21.01
C LEU A 40 -25.66 27.78 19.94
N TRP A 41 -26.44 26.76 20.30
CA TRP A 41 -26.89 25.73 19.38
C TRP A 41 -27.77 26.29 18.26
N LEU A 42 -28.74 27.15 18.59
CA LEU A 42 -29.56 27.86 17.60
C LEU A 42 -28.72 28.71 16.65
N ARG A 43 -27.67 29.39 17.15
CA ARG A 43 -26.73 30.15 16.29
C ARG A 43 -25.94 29.24 15.36
N GLN A 44 -25.47 28.09 15.84
CA GLN A 44 -24.78 27.10 15.01
C GLN A 44 -25.69 26.54 13.92
N GLN A 45 -26.94 26.21 14.26
CA GLN A 45 -27.95 25.77 13.29
C GLN A 45 -28.25 26.84 12.25
N ASN A 46 -28.48 28.08 12.66
CA ASN A 46 -28.75 29.18 11.73
C ASN A 46 -27.54 29.45 10.82
N ALA A 47 -26.32 29.39 11.36
CA ALA A 47 -25.11 29.54 10.56
C ALA A 47 -24.96 28.41 9.52
N ALA A 48 -25.23 27.16 9.92
CA ALA A 48 -25.24 26.03 9.00
C ALA A 48 -26.32 26.16 7.93
N ALA A 49 -27.54 26.54 8.31
CA ALA A 49 -28.65 26.76 7.39
C ALA A 49 -28.34 27.85 6.35
N ILE A 50 -27.75 28.98 6.77
CA ILE A 50 -27.32 30.04 5.86
C ILE A 50 -26.24 29.53 4.89
N ARG A 51 -25.27 28.74 5.36
CA ARG A 51 -24.25 28.14 4.49
C ARG A 51 -24.87 27.22 3.44
N ILE A 52 -25.79 26.35 3.85
CA ILE A 52 -26.51 25.45 2.94
C ILE A 52 -27.31 26.25 1.91
N GLN A 53 -28.07 27.25 2.34
CA GLN A 53 -28.88 28.10 1.47
C GLN A 53 -28.03 28.88 0.45
N LYS A 54 -26.88 29.43 0.87
CA LYS A 54 -25.94 30.11 -0.04
C LYS A 54 -25.41 29.16 -1.12
N CYS A 55 -24.99 27.96 -0.72
CA CYS A 55 -24.52 26.93 -1.64
C CYS A 55 -25.62 26.52 -2.64
N LEU A 56 -26.84 26.29 -2.15
CA LEU A 56 -27.97 25.89 -2.98
C LEU A 56 -28.40 26.99 -3.96
N ARG A 57 -28.40 28.26 -3.53
CA ARG A 57 -28.65 29.40 -4.43
C ARG A 57 -27.57 29.50 -5.51
N GLY A 58 -26.30 29.40 -5.13
CA GLY A 58 -25.18 29.42 -6.08
C GLY A 58 -25.28 28.28 -7.10
N ARG A 59 -25.61 27.07 -6.66
CA ARG A 59 -25.82 25.91 -7.54
C ARG A 59 -26.96 26.14 -8.53
N LYS A 60 -28.10 26.68 -8.09
CA LYS A 60 -29.22 27.03 -8.99
C LYS A 60 -28.83 28.07 -10.03
N THR A 61 -28.08 29.10 -9.64
CA THR A 61 -27.57 30.11 -10.59
C THR A 61 -26.62 29.49 -11.61
N MET A 62 -25.70 28.62 -11.16
CA MET A 62 -24.80 27.88 -12.05
C MET A 62 -25.56 26.98 -13.02
N GLU A 63 -26.56 26.23 -12.55
CA GLU A 63 -27.39 25.37 -13.40
C GLU A 63 -28.20 26.18 -14.44
N ALA A 64 -28.67 27.37 -14.08
CA ALA A 64 -29.34 28.28 -15.01
C ALA A 64 -28.39 28.80 -16.10
N GLU A 65 -27.18 29.24 -15.72
CA GLU A 65 -26.16 29.69 -16.68
C GLU A 65 -25.67 28.55 -17.58
N HIS A 66 -25.49 27.33 -17.04
CA HIS A 66 -25.16 26.16 -17.84
C HIS A 66 -26.24 25.89 -18.89
N SER A 67 -27.52 26.03 -18.53
CA SER A 67 -28.63 25.81 -19.45
C SER A 67 -28.67 26.86 -20.56
N LYS A 68 -28.47 28.14 -20.21
CA LYS A 68 -28.38 29.23 -21.18
C LYS A 68 -27.23 29.03 -22.17
N VAL A 69 -26.02 28.74 -21.67
CA VAL A 69 -24.85 28.51 -22.53
C VAL A 69 -25.04 27.26 -23.40
N ARG A 70 -25.71 26.22 -22.89
CA ARG A 70 -26.05 25.02 -23.66
C ARG A 70 -27.00 25.34 -24.83
N GLU A 71 -28.02 26.17 -24.60
CA GLU A 71 -28.94 26.60 -25.67
C GLU A 71 -28.22 27.42 -26.75
N GLU A 72 -27.38 28.38 -26.34
CA GLU A 72 -26.54 29.17 -27.25
C GLU A 72 -25.60 28.26 -28.06
N PHE A 73 -24.97 27.28 -27.40
CA PHE A 73 -24.08 26.32 -28.04
C PHE A 73 -24.82 25.49 -29.10
N TYR A 74 -26.00 24.95 -28.79
CA TYR A 74 -26.78 24.16 -29.75
C TYR A 74 -27.34 25.00 -30.90
N ALA A 75 -27.61 26.30 -30.67
CA ALA A 75 -28.01 27.20 -31.75
C ALA A 75 -26.89 27.44 -32.77
N ILE A 76 -25.63 27.48 -32.32
CA ILE A 76 -24.46 27.76 -33.17
C ILE A 76 -23.93 26.46 -33.82
N TYR A 77 -23.65 25.45 -33.00
CA TYR A 77 -22.90 24.25 -33.42
C TYR A 77 -23.81 23.04 -33.72
N GLY A 78 -25.10 23.15 -33.43
CA GLY A 78 -26.08 22.08 -33.57
C GLY A 78 -26.07 21.09 -32.40
N LYS A 79 -27.20 20.40 -32.18
CA LYS A 79 -27.38 19.41 -31.09
C LYS A 79 -26.46 18.19 -31.20
N HIS A 80 -26.09 17.83 -32.42
CA HIS A 80 -25.19 16.72 -32.74
C HIS A 80 -23.89 17.21 -33.36
N CYS A 81 -23.46 18.44 -33.04
CA CYS A 81 -22.14 18.92 -33.47
C CYS A 81 -21.95 18.94 -35.00
N GLN A 82 -23.04 19.16 -35.75
CA GLN A 82 -23.07 19.06 -37.22
C GLN A 82 -22.37 20.25 -37.92
N ASN A 83 -22.27 21.39 -37.24
CA ASN A 83 -21.67 22.62 -37.77
C ASN A 83 -20.24 22.84 -37.25
N ILE A 84 -19.53 21.78 -36.89
CA ILE A 84 -18.16 21.87 -36.37
C ILE A 84 -17.16 21.61 -37.49
N ASP A 85 -16.12 22.44 -37.53
CA ASP A 85 -14.97 22.29 -38.39
C ASP A 85 -13.66 22.26 -37.58
N ARG A 86 -12.53 22.20 -38.29
CA ARG A 86 -11.19 22.25 -37.68
C ARG A 86 -10.95 23.54 -36.88
N HIS A 87 -11.49 24.67 -37.33
CA HIS A 87 -11.27 25.98 -36.70
C HIS A 87 -11.91 26.08 -35.32
N CYS A 88 -12.92 25.26 -35.04
CA CYS A 88 -13.59 25.20 -33.75
C CYS A 88 -12.66 24.79 -32.58
N PHE A 89 -11.53 24.12 -32.84
CA PHE A 89 -10.56 23.73 -31.80
C PHE A 89 -9.51 24.81 -31.49
N GLY A 90 -9.39 25.82 -32.36
CA GLY A 90 -8.42 26.91 -32.22
C GLY A 90 -8.70 27.84 -31.03
N PRO A 91 -7.76 28.73 -30.70
CA PRO A 91 -7.84 29.59 -29.51
C PRO A 91 -9.02 30.56 -29.57
N ASP A 92 -9.33 31.10 -30.75
CA ASP A 92 -10.39 32.10 -30.97
C ASP A 92 -11.81 31.53 -30.89
N SER A 93 -11.95 30.21 -31.00
CA SER A 93 -13.24 29.55 -30.93
C SER A 93 -13.77 29.48 -29.50
N ARG A 94 -15.08 29.73 -29.34
CA ARG A 94 -15.81 29.53 -28.07
C ARG A 94 -16.28 28.10 -27.88
N PHE A 95 -16.17 27.25 -28.89
CA PHE A 95 -16.70 25.89 -28.90
C PHE A 95 -16.27 25.06 -27.69
N LEU A 96 -14.96 24.82 -27.51
CA LEU A 96 -14.44 24.04 -26.37
C LEU A 96 -14.70 24.74 -25.04
N CYS A 97 -14.66 26.07 -25.01
CA CYS A 97 -14.90 26.84 -23.80
C CYS A 97 -16.34 26.64 -23.29
N GLN A 98 -17.33 26.74 -24.19
CA GLN A 98 -18.74 26.52 -23.87
C GLN A 98 -19.01 25.05 -23.54
N LEU A 99 -18.56 24.12 -24.39
CA LEU A 99 -18.76 22.68 -24.16
C LEU A 99 -18.21 22.25 -22.80
N LEU A 100 -16.95 22.57 -22.49
CA LEU A 100 -16.32 22.18 -21.22
C LEU A 100 -16.90 22.92 -20.00
N PHE A 101 -17.61 24.04 -20.21
CA PHE A 101 -18.29 24.79 -19.16
C PHE A 101 -19.59 24.11 -18.73
N PHE A 102 -20.50 23.83 -19.67
CA PHE A 102 -21.81 23.29 -19.33
C PHE A 102 -21.85 21.75 -19.22
N PHE A 103 -20.84 21.05 -19.75
CA PHE A 103 -20.85 19.60 -19.89
C PHE A 103 -21.19 18.86 -18.59
N ASN A 104 -22.17 17.96 -18.70
CA ASN A 104 -22.53 17.02 -17.67
C ASN A 104 -22.56 15.61 -18.26
N ALA A 105 -21.68 14.73 -17.80
CA ALA A 105 -21.64 13.34 -18.26
C ALA A 105 -22.98 12.60 -18.10
N LYS A 106 -23.83 12.98 -17.14
CA LYS A 106 -25.15 12.36 -16.95
C LYS A 106 -26.20 12.78 -17.97
N ASN A 107 -25.92 13.79 -18.78
CA ASN A 107 -26.83 14.26 -19.81
C ASN A 107 -26.47 13.60 -21.14
N ASP A 108 -27.39 12.81 -21.71
CA ASP A 108 -27.14 12.05 -22.94
C ASP A 108 -26.81 12.94 -24.15
N GLY A 109 -27.38 14.14 -24.20
CA GLY A 109 -27.09 15.12 -25.26
C GLY A 109 -25.66 15.67 -25.15
N ASP A 110 -25.25 16.06 -23.93
CA ASP A 110 -23.89 16.52 -23.67
C ASP A 110 -22.87 15.40 -23.95
N PHE A 111 -23.19 14.15 -23.59
CA PHE A 111 -22.37 12.96 -23.86
C PHE A 111 -22.23 12.69 -25.36
N ALA A 112 -23.34 12.74 -26.11
CA ALA A 112 -23.32 12.58 -27.57
C ALA A 112 -22.50 13.68 -28.26
N ALA A 113 -22.66 14.95 -27.84
CA ALA A 113 -21.87 16.07 -28.35
C ALA A 113 -20.37 15.90 -28.08
N LEU A 114 -20.00 15.40 -26.90
CA LEU A 114 -18.61 15.07 -26.58
C LEU A 114 -18.10 13.92 -27.46
N GLY A 115 -18.93 12.90 -27.73
CA GLY A 115 -18.63 11.79 -28.64
C GLY A 115 -18.29 12.26 -30.05
N GLU A 116 -19.12 13.12 -30.63
CA GLU A 116 -18.86 13.72 -31.95
C GLU A 116 -17.60 14.60 -31.95
N THR A 117 -17.40 15.38 -30.90
CA THR A 117 -16.19 16.20 -30.72
C THR A 117 -14.93 15.34 -30.73
N CYS A 118 -14.96 14.20 -30.03
CA CYS A 118 -13.88 13.24 -29.98
C CYS A 118 -13.60 12.59 -31.35
N ARG A 119 -14.67 12.18 -32.06
CA ARG A 119 -14.55 11.59 -33.39
C ARG A 119 -13.91 12.56 -34.39
N LEU A 120 -14.36 13.82 -34.40
CA LEU A 120 -13.78 14.86 -35.25
C LEU A 120 -12.31 15.12 -34.91
N LEU A 121 -11.98 15.20 -33.62
CA LEU A 121 -10.60 15.36 -33.17
C LEU A 121 -9.70 14.22 -33.70
N LEU A 122 -10.09 12.97 -33.47
CA LEU A 122 -9.30 11.81 -33.90
C LEU A 122 -9.19 11.71 -35.43
N HIS A 123 -10.26 12.02 -36.16
CA HIS A 123 -10.24 12.09 -37.62
C HIS A 123 -9.25 13.15 -38.14
N VAL A 124 -9.25 14.35 -37.54
CA VAL A 124 -8.31 15.43 -37.91
C VAL A 124 -6.86 15.01 -37.64
N VAL A 125 -6.60 14.30 -36.54
CA VAL A 125 -5.26 13.79 -36.19
C VAL A 125 -4.78 12.74 -37.20
N GLN A 126 -5.65 11.81 -37.60
CA GLN A 126 -5.33 10.75 -38.56
C GLN A 126 -5.02 11.29 -39.97
N HIS A 127 -5.75 12.32 -40.43
CA HIS A 127 -5.61 12.84 -41.79
C HIS A 127 -4.53 13.92 -41.98
N ASN A 128 -4.16 14.69 -40.95
CA ASN A 128 -3.25 15.84 -41.06
C ASN A 128 -1.85 15.61 -40.44
N ALA A 129 -1.31 14.40 -40.56
CA ALA A 129 0.04 14.05 -40.05
C ALA A 129 0.28 14.35 -38.55
N GLY A 130 -0.78 14.41 -37.72
CA GLY A 130 -0.66 14.46 -36.26
C GLY A 130 -0.27 15.81 -35.65
N ASP A 131 -0.33 16.93 -36.38
CA ASP A 131 -0.01 18.25 -35.79
C ASP A 131 -1.16 18.80 -34.93
N LEU A 132 -1.25 18.28 -33.72
CA LEU A 132 -2.18 18.75 -32.68
C LEU A 132 -1.85 20.15 -32.18
N VAL A 133 -0.58 20.56 -32.23
CA VAL A 133 -0.14 21.85 -31.73
C VAL A 133 -0.75 22.95 -32.59
N SER A 134 -0.69 22.84 -33.92
CA SER A 134 -1.36 23.82 -34.78
C SER A 134 -2.88 23.77 -34.70
N LEU A 135 -3.48 22.62 -34.41
CA LEU A 135 -4.94 22.50 -34.23
C LEU A 135 -5.44 23.36 -33.07
N PHE A 136 -4.80 23.27 -31.91
CA PHE A 136 -5.25 23.99 -30.71
C PHE A 136 -4.67 25.40 -30.60
N ALA A 137 -3.47 25.64 -31.11
CA ALA A 137 -2.74 26.88 -30.90
C ALA A 137 -2.67 27.79 -32.14
N GLY A 138 -2.99 27.29 -33.32
CA GLY A 138 -2.74 27.99 -34.58
C GLY A 138 -1.24 28.09 -34.88
N ALA A 139 -0.79 29.24 -35.39
CA ALA A 139 0.61 29.47 -35.72
C ALA A 139 1.52 29.71 -34.48
N ASP A 140 0.95 30.18 -33.36
CA ASP A 140 1.71 30.72 -32.22
C ASP A 140 1.39 30.03 -30.89
N TYR A 141 1.97 28.86 -30.65
CA TYR A 141 1.86 28.16 -29.36
C TYR A 141 2.34 28.98 -28.15
N PRO A 142 3.48 29.70 -28.18
CA PRO A 142 3.97 30.41 -26.99
C PRO A 142 2.96 31.42 -26.44
N ILE A 143 2.27 32.14 -27.33
CA ILE A 143 1.29 33.18 -27.00
C ILE A 143 0.04 32.56 -26.39
N ASN A 144 -0.45 31.46 -26.96
CA ASN A 144 -1.69 30.81 -26.55
C ASN A 144 -1.51 29.66 -25.54
N SER A 145 -0.28 29.41 -25.10
CA SER A 145 0.10 28.24 -24.31
C SER A 145 -0.78 28.02 -23.08
N ALA A 146 -1.02 29.05 -22.27
CA ALA A 146 -1.84 28.94 -21.05
C ALA A 146 -3.30 28.53 -21.34
N LEU A 147 -3.90 29.08 -22.40
CA LEU A 147 -5.27 28.76 -22.80
C LEU A 147 -5.36 27.34 -23.37
N VAL A 148 -4.43 26.99 -24.26
CA VAL A 148 -4.35 25.68 -24.89
C VAL A 148 -4.15 24.59 -23.83
N ASP A 149 -3.18 24.78 -22.93
CA ASP A 149 -2.92 23.84 -21.85
C ASP A 149 -4.15 23.66 -20.97
N TYR A 150 -4.89 24.73 -20.65
CA TYR A 150 -6.13 24.64 -19.88
C TYR A 150 -7.21 23.86 -20.60
N ARG A 151 -7.43 24.14 -21.90
CA ARG A 151 -8.44 23.44 -22.71
C ARG A 151 -8.11 21.97 -22.86
N VAL A 152 -6.87 21.62 -23.22
CA VAL A 152 -6.46 20.23 -23.44
C VAL A 152 -6.53 19.42 -22.15
N LYS A 153 -5.99 19.94 -21.03
CA LYS A 153 -6.04 19.19 -19.76
C LYS A 153 -7.47 19.02 -19.24
N LYS A 154 -8.33 20.02 -19.43
CA LYS A 154 -9.74 19.96 -19.04
C LYS A 154 -10.51 18.99 -19.93
N LEU A 155 -10.27 19.01 -21.24
CA LEU A 155 -10.87 18.09 -22.20
C LEU A 155 -10.46 16.64 -21.94
N ALA A 156 -9.17 16.37 -21.69
CA ALA A 156 -8.66 15.06 -21.31
C ALA A 156 -9.36 14.53 -20.06
N PHE A 157 -9.48 15.35 -19.02
CA PHE A 157 -10.20 14.96 -17.80
C PHE A 157 -11.69 14.72 -18.05
N THR A 158 -12.34 15.55 -18.87
CA THR A 158 -13.75 15.39 -19.23
C THR A 158 -14.00 14.06 -19.95
N PHE A 159 -13.08 13.63 -20.84
CA PHE A 159 -13.15 12.31 -21.46
C PHE A 159 -13.07 11.18 -20.42
N VAL A 160 -12.10 11.21 -19.51
CA VAL A 160 -12.00 10.18 -18.46
C VAL A 160 -13.21 10.19 -17.53
N GLN A 161 -13.72 11.37 -17.18
CA GLN A 161 -14.92 11.52 -16.37
C GLN A 161 -16.15 10.91 -17.05
N ALA A 162 -16.32 11.12 -18.37
CA ALA A 162 -17.40 10.52 -19.14
C ALA A 162 -17.32 8.99 -19.15
N VAL A 163 -16.11 8.43 -19.37
CA VAL A 163 -15.90 6.97 -19.30
C VAL A 163 -16.25 6.41 -17.92
N SER A 164 -15.82 7.07 -16.85
CA SER A 164 -16.09 6.61 -15.48
C SER A 164 -17.59 6.63 -15.12
N GLN A 165 -18.35 7.62 -15.61
CA GLN A 165 -19.79 7.71 -15.37
C GLN A 165 -20.59 6.64 -16.13
N HIS A 166 -20.17 6.30 -17.35
CA HIS A 166 -20.83 5.31 -18.21
C HIS A 166 -20.15 3.93 -18.18
N ARG A 167 -19.33 3.64 -17.15
CA ARG A 167 -18.56 2.39 -17.04
C ARG A 167 -19.39 1.11 -17.10
N GLU A 168 -20.65 1.15 -16.67
CA GLU A 168 -21.58 -0.01 -16.74
C GLU A 168 -21.95 -0.39 -18.18
N GLN A 169 -21.75 0.52 -19.14
CA GLN A 169 -22.01 0.28 -20.56
C GLN A 169 -20.84 -0.44 -21.25
N LEU A 170 -19.71 -0.66 -20.56
CA LEU A 170 -18.58 -1.44 -21.05
C LEU A 170 -18.96 -2.93 -21.04
N ARG A 171 -19.60 -3.40 -22.13
CA ARG A 171 -20.15 -4.76 -22.23
C ARG A 171 -19.17 -5.85 -22.66
N ASP A 172 -18.04 -5.51 -23.26
CA ASP A 172 -16.93 -6.43 -23.50
C ASP A 172 -15.65 -5.75 -23.04
N PRO A 173 -15.09 -6.18 -21.91
CA PRO A 173 -13.98 -5.46 -21.33
C PRO A 173 -12.71 -5.81 -22.12
N LEU A 174 -12.01 -4.76 -22.53
CA LEU A 174 -10.62 -4.78 -23.00
C LEU A 174 -10.34 -5.03 -24.49
N LEU A 175 -11.33 -5.15 -25.40
CA LEU A 175 -11.06 -5.63 -26.78
C LEU A 175 -11.43 -4.77 -27.99
N MET A 176 -11.89 -3.52 -27.87
CA MET A 176 -12.23 -2.78 -29.09
C MET A 176 -11.06 -1.99 -29.64
N THR A 177 -10.44 -2.52 -30.71
CA THR A 177 -9.59 -1.74 -31.60
C THR A 177 -10.36 -0.56 -32.21
N PRO A 178 -9.73 0.61 -32.38
CA PRO A 178 -10.38 1.87 -32.74
C PRO A 178 -11.10 1.87 -34.11
N MET A 179 -10.84 0.88 -34.97
CA MET A 179 -11.39 0.85 -36.32
C MET A 179 -12.81 0.25 -36.45
N GLU A 180 -13.34 -0.44 -35.44
CA GLU A 180 -14.59 -1.20 -35.59
C GLU A 180 -15.73 -0.76 -34.65
N SER A 181 -15.46 0.08 -33.64
CA SER A 181 -16.47 0.45 -32.65
C SER A 181 -17.01 1.87 -32.85
N ASN A 182 -18.31 1.99 -33.13
CA ASN A 182 -19.05 3.26 -33.03
C ASN A 182 -19.25 3.71 -31.57
N PHE A 183 -18.49 3.16 -30.62
CA PHE A 183 -18.76 3.29 -29.20
C PHE A 183 -17.96 4.47 -28.60
N PRO A 184 -18.63 5.52 -28.09
CA PRO A 184 -17.96 6.76 -27.65
C PRO A 184 -16.88 6.57 -26.58
N LEU A 185 -17.00 5.53 -25.72
CA LEU A 185 -16.08 5.32 -24.61
C LEU A 185 -14.67 4.91 -25.04
N ALA A 186 -14.54 4.08 -26.08
CA ALA A 186 -13.24 3.69 -26.61
C ALA A 186 -12.54 4.90 -27.25
N LEU A 187 -13.28 5.70 -28.03
CA LEU A 187 -12.78 6.93 -28.64
C LEU A 187 -12.27 7.92 -27.59
N PHE A 188 -12.96 8.07 -26.45
CA PHE A 188 -12.52 8.93 -25.36
C PHE A 188 -11.17 8.51 -24.78
N LEU A 189 -10.93 7.21 -24.60
CA LEU A 189 -9.63 6.71 -24.11
C LEU A 189 -8.51 6.98 -25.13
N GLU A 190 -8.77 6.73 -26.42
CA GLU A 190 -7.82 7.01 -27.51
C GLU A 190 -7.46 8.50 -27.61
N ALA A 191 -8.45 9.39 -27.52
CA ALA A 191 -8.18 10.82 -27.52
C ALA A 191 -7.30 11.27 -26.35
N VAL A 192 -7.47 10.67 -25.17
CA VAL A 192 -6.58 10.95 -24.04
C VAL A 192 -5.18 10.41 -24.31
N ILE A 193 -5.02 9.19 -24.85
CA ILE A 193 -3.70 8.64 -25.22
C ILE A 193 -2.97 9.57 -26.18
N VAL A 194 -3.67 10.11 -27.18
CA VAL A 194 -3.15 11.08 -28.15
C VAL A 194 -2.65 12.35 -27.45
N PHE A 195 -3.36 12.86 -26.44
CA PHE A 195 -2.91 14.04 -25.67
C PHE A 195 -1.71 13.77 -24.76
N LEU A 196 -1.42 12.50 -24.47
CA LEU A 196 -0.31 12.05 -23.65
C LEU A 196 0.91 11.64 -24.48
N ASP A 197 0.97 11.97 -25.78
CA ASP A 197 2.19 11.77 -26.56
C ASP A 197 3.33 12.61 -25.94
N PRO A 198 4.45 11.99 -25.53
CA PRO A 198 5.58 12.69 -24.90
C PRO A 198 6.21 13.79 -25.78
N LYS A 199 5.95 13.78 -27.10
CA LYS A 199 6.40 14.84 -28.02
C LYS A 199 5.59 16.13 -27.88
N LEU A 200 4.44 16.10 -27.22
CA LEU A 200 3.56 17.27 -27.07
C LEU A 200 3.99 18.15 -25.89
N PRO A 201 3.93 19.49 -26.04
CA PRO A 201 4.43 20.43 -25.03
C PRO A 201 3.58 20.44 -23.74
N TRP A 202 2.34 19.95 -23.79
CA TRP A 202 1.42 19.91 -22.66
C TRP A 202 1.32 18.54 -21.97
N ALA A 203 1.95 17.47 -22.49
CA ALA A 203 1.73 16.11 -22.00
C ALA A 203 1.91 15.99 -20.46
N CYS A 204 3.01 16.53 -19.94
CA CYS A 204 3.27 16.58 -18.49
C CYS A 204 2.21 17.36 -17.70
N LYS A 205 1.69 18.46 -18.27
CA LYS A 205 0.65 19.30 -17.65
C LYS A 205 -0.70 18.59 -17.63
N VAL A 206 -1.00 17.80 -18.67
CA VAL A 206 -2.20 16.96 -18.73
C VAL A 206 -2.12 15.87 -17.68
N VAL A 207 -1.01 15.12 -17.61
CA VAL A 207 -0.81 14.09 -16.57
C VAL A 207 -0.90 14.71 -15.18
N GLY A 208 -0.19 15.80 -14.92
CA GLY A 208 -0.25 16.49 -13.62
C GLY A 208 -1.67 16.91 -13.23
N TYR A 209 -2.48 17.37 -14.20
CA TYR A 209 -3.88 17.73 -13.95
C TYR A 209 -4.76 16.50 -13.67
N LEU A 210 -4.57 15.39 -14.40
CA LEU A 210 -5.27 14.14 -14.15
C LEU A 210 -4.96 13.60 -12.75
N LEU A 211 -3.68 13.64 -12.34
CA LEU A 211 -3.23 13.20 -11.02
C LEU A 211 -3.86 14.05 -9.91
N GLN A 212 -3.88 15.38 -10.05
CA GLN A 212 -4.54 16.31 -9.11
C GLN A 212 -6.05 16.10 -8.95
N ARG A 213 -6.69 15.43 -9.92
CA ARG A 213 -8.12 15.14 -9.93
C ARG A 213 -8.45 13.70 -9.52
N ASN A 214 -7.48 12.99 -8.96
CA ASN A 214 -7.61 11.62 -8.47
C ASN A 214 -8.08 10.65 -9.57
N THR A 215 -7.54 10.80 -10.78
CA THR A 215 -8.02 10.01 -11.93
C THR A 215 -7.78 8.51 -11.74
N PHE A 216 -6.79 8.08 -10.94
CA PHE A 216 -6.62 6.67 -10.59
C PHE A 216 -7.80 6.10 -9.78
N PHE A 217 -8.49 6.90 -8.97
CA PHE A 217 -9.75 6.50 -8.34
C PHE A 217 -10.84 6.23 -9.39
N LEU A 218 -10.91 7.07 -10.44
CA LEU A 218 -11.84 6.85 -11.56
C LEU A 218 -11.49 5.60 -12.36
N PHE A 219 -10.19 5.37 -12.65
CA PHE A 219 -9.72 4.17 -13.32
C PHE A 219 -9.99 2.91 -12.50
N ARG A 220 -9.75 2.93 -11.19
CA ARG A 220 -10.11 1.85 -10.27
C ARG A 220 -11.59 1.50 -10.40
N GLY A 221 -12.47 2.51 -10.36
CA GLY A 221 -13.92 2.30 -10.52
C GLY A 221 -14.29 1.68 -11.88
N ILE A 222 -13.62 2.08 -12.97
CA ILE A 222 -13.83 1.50 -14.31
C ILE A 222 -13.42 0.02 -14.34
N VAL A 223 -12.24 -0.32 -13.81
CA VAL A 223 -11.73 -1.70 -13.79
C VAL A 223 -12.61 -2.63 -12.96
N LEU A 224 -13.11 -2.16 -11.80
CA LEU A 224 -13.98 -2.96 -10.95
C LEU A 224 -15.34 -3.25 -11.61
N ALA A 225 -15.98 -2.25 -12.23
CA ALA A 225 -17.23 -2.46 -12.97
C ALA A 225 -17.07 -3.45 -14.14
N VAL A 226 -15.89 -3.47 -14.76
CA VAL A 226 -15.52 -4.41 -15.82
C VAL A 226 -15.39 -5.85 -15.30
N LYS A 227 -14.77 -6.04 -14.13
CA LYS A 227 -14.54 -7.36 -13.51
C LYS A 227 -15.85 -8.06 -13.16
N ASP A 228 -16.84 -7.32 -12.64
CA ASP A 228 -18.15 -7.88 -12.28
C ASP A 228 -18.95 -8.38 -13.50
N ASN A 229 -18.68 -7.82 -14.68
CA ASN A 229 -19.34 -8.19 -15.94
C ASN A 229 -18.66 -9.36 -16.67
N THR A 230 -17.45 -9.77 -16.27
CA THR A 230 -16.70 -10.85 -16.94
C THR A 230 -16.55 -12.10 -16.09
N LYS A 231 -17.46 -13.06 -16.30
CA LYS A 231 -17.12 -14.47 -16.09
C LYS A 231 -16.34 -14.94 -17.32
N ALA A 232 -15.00 -14.88 -17.22
CA ALA A 232 -14.03 -15.40 -18.18
C ALA A 232 -14.11 -14.83 -19.61
N CYS A 233 -13.22 -13.91 -19.96
CA CYS A 233 -12.84 -13.71 -21.36
C CYS A 233 -11.32 -13.66 -21.50
N GLY A 234 -10.75 -14.78 -21.93
CA GLY A 234 -9.37 -14.86 -22.37
C GLY A 234 -9.25 -14.26 -23.76
N SER A 235 -8.79 -13.03 -23.84
CA SER A 235 -8.28 -12.46 -25.09
C SER A 235 -6.80 -12.18 -24.95
N ILE A 236 -6.04 -13.26 -25.03
CA ILE A 236 -4.58 -13.22 -24.99
C ILE A 236 -4.13 -12.58 -26.32
N GLY A 237 -3.71 -11.31 -26.29
CA GLY A 237 -2.86 -10.74 -27.34
C GLY A 237 -3.14 -9.30 -27.82
N ARG A 238 -4.23 -8.63 -27.43
CA ARG A 238 -4.46 -7.22 -27.82
C ARG A 238 -4.45 -6.28 -26.61
N ILE A 239 -3.62 -5.25 -26.67
CA ILE A 239 -3.53 -4.20 -25.64
C ILE A 239 -4.83 -3.39 -25.65
N SER A 240 -5.53 -3.31 -24.53
CA SER A 240 -6.74 -2.49 -24.43
C SER A 240 -6.40 -1.00 -24.38
N SER A 241 -7.29 -0.12 -24.86
CA SER A 241 -7.11 1.33 -24.73
C SER A 241 -6.97 1.78 -23.27
N LEU A 242 -7.63 1.09 -22.32
CA LEU A 242 -7.48 1.38 -20.90
C LEU A 242 -6.09 1.00 -20.38
N GLU A 243 -5.57 -0.17 -20.78
CA GLU A 243 -4.22 -0.62 -20.46
C GLU A 243 -3.17 0.33 -21.04
N HIS A 244 -3.33 0.72 -22.30
CA HIS A 244 -2.42 1.65 -22.97
C HIS A 244 -2.43 3.03 -22.31
N LEU A 245 -3.61 3.53 -21.93
CA LEU A 245 -3.74 4.79 -21.19
C LEU A 245 -3.04 4.70 -19.83
N LEU A 246 -3.27 3.63 -19.06
CA LEU A 246 -2.60 3.42 -17.78
C LEU A 246 -1.09 3.38 -17.94
N ALA A 247 -0.59 2.61 -18.91
CA ALA A 247 0.84 2.52 -19.22
C ALA A 247 1.44 3.89 -19.56
N ARG A 248 0.74 4.71 -20.35
CA ARG A 248 1.17 6.09 -20.68
C ARG A 248 1.23 6.97 -19.44
N VAL A 249 0.19 6.97 -18.61
CA VAL A 249 0.12 7.82 -17.42
C VAL A 249 1.21 7.46 -16.42
N ILE A 250 1.45 6.17 -16.15
CA ILE A 250 2.48 5.77 -15.18
C ILE A 250 3.91 6.04 -15.70
N SER A 251 4.14 5.92 -17.00
CA SER A 251 5.46 6.12 -17.61
C SER A 251 5.98 7.55 -17.53
N HIS A 252 5.09 8.53 -17.32
CA HIS A 252 5.50 9.92 -17.10
C HIS A 252 6.25 10.09 -15.76
N ILE A 253 6.02 9.24 -14.77
CA ILE A 253 6.64 9.41 -13.46
C ILE A 253 8.07 8.83 -13.49
N GLY A 254 9.05 9.57 -12.97
CA GLY A 254 10.43 9.09 -12.84
C GLY A 254 11.31 9.15 -14.10
N GLN A 255 10.75 9.39 -15.30
CA GLN A 255 11.55 9.60 -16.52
C GLN A 255 11.96 11.07 -16.67
N LYS A 256 13.26 11.38 -16.67
CA LYS A 256 13.76 12.70 -17.08
C LYS A 256 13.51 12.85 -18.60
N PRO A 257 12.92 13.96 -19.11
CA PRO A 257 12.74 15.26 -18.46
C PRO A 257 11.31 15.60 -17.95
N CYS A 258 10.47 14.64 -17.54
CA CYS A 258 9.10 14.95 -17.06
C CYS A 258 9.12 15.94 -15.89
N LEU A 259 8.28 16.97 -15.96
CA LEU A 259 8.07 17.98 -14.90
C LEU A 259 6.78 17.72 -14.12
N CYS A 260 6.46 16.44 -13.99
CA CYS A 260 5.17 15.95 -13.52
C CYS A 260 5.12 16.10 -11.99
N PRO A 261 4.11 16.79 -11.42
CA PRO A 261 4.11 17.11 -9.99
C PRO A 261 4.02 15.84 -9.15
N ASN A 262 4.65 15.87 -7.96
CA ASN A 262 4.50 14.79 -7.00
C ASN A 262 3.03 14.70 -6.55
N VAL A 263 2.49 13.49 -6.49
CA VAL A 263 1.07 13.23 -6.22
C VAL A 263 0.88 12.93 -4.75
N ASP A 264 -0.26 13.34 -4.21
CA ASP A 264 -0.75 12.83 -2.94
C ASP A 264 -0.67 11.28 -2.95
N PRO A 265 0.04 10.65 -2.00
CA PRO A 265 0.12 9.19 -1.92
C PRO A 265 -1.24 8.49 -1.95
N TYR A 266 -2.29 9.09 -1.39
CA TYR A 266 -3.65 8.54 -1.40
C TYR A 266 -4.21 8.35 -2.81
N CYS A 267 -3.71 9.14 -3.74
CA CYS A 267 -4.19 9.18 -5.12
C CYS A 267 -3.16 8.59 -6.09
N SER A 268 -2.11 7.93 -5.58
CA SER A 268 -1.06 7.31 -6.37
C SER A 268 -1.52 6.03 -7.08
N PHE A 269 -0.75 5.62 -8.09
CA PHE A 269 -0.96 4.32 -8.75
C PHE A 269 -0.86 3.16 -7.75
N SER A 270 0.13 3.19 -6.87
CA SER A 270 0.37 2.15 -5.88
C SER A 270 -0.81 1.97 -4.91
N SER A 271 -1.41 3.05 -4.42
CA SER A 271 -2.54 2.96 -3.49
C SER A 271 -3.85 2.59 -4.18
N GLN A 272 -4.10 3.08 -5.40
CA GLN A 272 -5.38 2.89 -6.07
C GLN A 272 -5.44 1.67 -6.99
N MET A 273 -4.42 1.45 -7.80
CA MET A 273 -4.46 0.43 -8.86
C MET A 273 -3.90 -0.91 -8.39
N LEU A 274 -2.75 -0.92 -7.68
CA LEU A 274 -2.17 -2.19 -7.19
C LEU A 274 -3.03 -2.87 -6.12
N THR A 275 -4.01 -2.19 -5.54
CA THR A 275 -4.99 -2.78 -4.60
C THR A 275 -6.16 -3.46 -5.33
N ILE A 276 -6.12 -3.59 -6.66
CA ILE A 276 -7.11 -4.36 -7.44
C ILE A 276 -6.65 -5.84 -7.48
N PRO A 277 -7.50 -6.81 -7.12
CA PRO A 277 -7.09 -8.21 -7.11
C PRO A 277 -6.74 -8.71 -8.51
N PHE A 278 -5.60 -9.39 -8.64
CA PHE A 278 -5.09 -9.98 -9.88
C PHE A 278 -4.94 -8.99 -11.05
N LEU A 279 -4.47 -7.77 -10.76
CA LEU A 279 -4.36 -6.68 -11.73
C LEU A 279 -3.60 -7.10 -13.00
N TRP A 280 -2.55 -7.89 -12.86
CA TRP A 280 -1.69 -8.31 -13.97
C TRP A 280 -2.31 -9.35 -14.88
N GLN A 281 -3.30 -10.10 -14.39
CA GLN A 281 -4.09 -11.00 -15.24
C GLN A 281 -5.04 -10.19 -16.14
N LEU A 282 -5.51 -9.03 -15.65
CA LEU A 282 -6.32 -8.10 -16.44
C LEU A 282 -5.46 -7.29 -17.43
N PHE A 283 -4.22 -6.95 -17.04
CA PHE A 283 -3.35 -6.05 -17.79
C PHE A 283 -1.89 -6.58 -17.86
N PRO A 284 -1.60 -7.54 -18.74
CA PRO A 284 -0.27 -8.14 -18.84
C PRO A 284 0.80 -7.19 -19.42
N ASN A 285 0.46 -6.32 -20.38
CA ASN A 285 1.39 -5.32 -20.91
C ASN A 285 1.71 -4.26 -19.87
N LEU A 286 0.72 -3.88 -19.04
CA LEU A 286 0.95 -2.97 -17.92
C LEU A 286 1.94 -3.56 -16.91
N LYS A 287 1.91 -4.88 -16.68
CA LYS A 287 2.88 -5.59 -15.84
C LYS A 287 4.30 -5.38 -16.36
N GLU A 288 4.53 -5.55 -17.66
CA GLU A 288 5.84 -5.34 -18.30
C GLU A 288 6.31 -3.89 -18.17
N VAL A 289 5.43 -2.93 -18.41
CA VAL A 289 5.75 -1.49 -18.26
C VAL A 289 6.09 -1.17 -16.81
N PHE A 290 5.31 -1.65 -15.83
CA PHE A 290 5.57 -1.41 -14.42
C PHE A 290 6.87 -2.07 -13.94
N ALA A 291 7.20 -3.26 -14.48
CA ALA A 291 8.44 -3.96 -14.14
C ALA A 291 9.72 -3.23 -14.61
N ALA A 292 9.60 -2.22 -15.48
CA ALA A 292 10.72 -1.36 -15.82
C ALA A 292 11.31 -0.70 -14.56
N GLN A 293 12.63 -0.83 -14.38
CA GLN A 293 13.31 -0.56 -13.12
C GLN A 293 13.05 0.84 -12.53
N SER A 294 13.03 1.88 -13.37
CA SER A 294 12.80 3.25 -12.90
C SER A 294 11.40 3.47 -12.33
N LEU A 295 10.40 2.76 -12.85
CA LEU A 295 9.00 2.91 -12.44
C LEU A 295 8.71 2.12 -11.16
N SER A 296 9.10 0.84 -11.13
CA SER A 296 8.94 0.01 -9.93
C SER A 296 9.66 0.63 -8.73
N GLN A 297 10.90 1.10 -8.90
CA GLN A 297 11.63 1.83 -7.87
C GLN A 297 10.89 3.06 -7.38
N HIS A 298 10.37 3.90 -8.28
CA HIS A 298 9.65 5.11 -7.88
C HIS A 298 8.41 4.79 -7.03
N TYR A 299 7.58 3.86 -7.50
CA TYR A 299 6.30 3.53 -6.86
C TYR A 299 6.45 2.75 -5.56
N ILE A 300 7.47 1.89 -5.46
CA ILE A 300 7.80 1.18 -4.22
C ILE A 300 8.40 2.15 -3.20
N HIS A 301 9.29 3.04 -3.62
CA HIS A 301 9.86 4.09 -2.76
C HIS A 301 8.76 4.99 -2.18
N GLN A 302 7.80 5.43 -3.01
CA GLN A 302 6.65 6.21 -2.54
C GLN A 302 5.87 5.47 -1.45
N MET A 303 5.67 4.16 -1.59
CA MET A 303 4.97 3.35 -0.60
C MET A 303 5.80 3.19 0.69
N ALA A 304 7.11 2.98 0.57
CA ALA A 304 8.02 2.87 1.71
C ALA A 304 8.01 4.14 2.58
N LEU A 305 7.94 5.34 1.97
CA LEU A 305 7.78 6.60 2.70
C LEU A 305 6.46 6.67 3.48
N CYS A 306 5.39 6.09 2.97
CA CYS A 306 4.09 6.07 3.65
C CYS A 306 4.10 5.13 4.85
N VAL A 307 4.69 3.94 4.68
CA VAL A 307 4.88 2.93 5.73
C VAL A 307 5.73 3.49 6.87
N LYS A 308 6.88 4.12 6.56
CA LYS A 308 7.77 4.73 7.57
C LYS A 308 7.05 5.79 8.42
N ASN A 309 6.14 6.54 7.80
CA ASN A 309 5.34 7.57 8.48
C ASN A 309 4.05 7.02 9.14
N HIS A 310 3.82 5.70 9.09
CA HIS A 310 2.60 5.05 9.60
C HIS A 310 1.30 5.65 9.04
N VAL A 311 1.34 6.15 7.80
CA VAL A 311 0.17 6.75 7.14
C VAL A 311 -0.63 5.64 6.46
N ASN A 312 -1.91 5.49 6.79
CA ASN A 312 -2.79 4.58 6.06
C ASN A 312 -3.25 5.24 4.76
N VAL A 313 -2.75 4.78 3.63
CA VAL A 313 -2.95 5.38 2.30
C VAL A 313 -3.89 4.55 1.40
N LEU A 314 -4.39 3.42 1.89
CA LEU A 314 -5.17 2.48 1.08
C LEU A 314 -6.64 2.91 0.96
N PRO A 315 -7.28 2.67 -0.21
CA PRO A 315 -8.72 2.86 -0.36
C PRO A 315 -9.50 1.81 0.45
N ASN A 316 -10.81 2.01 0.56
CA ASN A 316 -11.69 1.02 1.18
C ASN A 316 -11.58 -0.34 0.46
N ASP A 317 -11.63 -1.41 1.24
CA ASP A 317 -11.56 -2.77 0.75
C ASP A 317 -12.74 -3.09 -0.17
N ILE A 318 -12.46 -3.84 -1.24
CA ILE A 318 -13.47 -4.26 -2.22
C ILE A 318 -14.31 -5.40 -1.66
N SER A 319 -13.65 -6.36 -1.00
CA SER A 319 -14.24 -7.53 -0.38
C SER A 319 -13.39 -7.95 0.82
N ALA A 320 -14.01 -8.60 1.79
CA ALA A 320 -13.30 -9.21 2.91
C ALA A 320 -12.34 -10.32 2.48
N GLU A 321 -12.65 -11.04 1.39
CA GLU A 321 -11.80 -12.09 0.80
C GLU A 321 -10.55 -11.51 0.09
N TYR A 322 -10.63 -10.27 -0.37
CA TYR A 322 -9.58 -9.59 -1.14
C TYR A 322 -9.30 -8.20 -0.58
N PRO A 323 -8.72 -8.12 0.64
CA PRO A 323 -8.41 -6.84 1.24
C PRO A 323 -7.33 -6.12 0.44
N GLY A 324 -7.40 -4.79 0.39
CA GLY A 324 -6.56 -3.96 -0.48
C GLY A 324 -5.07 -4.12 -0.21
N TYR A 325 -4.69 -4.25 1.07
CA TYR A 325 -3.29 -4.43 1.48
C TYR A 325 -2.70 -5.76 0.98
N ALA A 326 -3.49 -6.85 1.00
CA ALA A 326 -3.06 -8.16 0.51
C ALA A 326 -2.98 -8.18 -1.04
N CYS A 327 -3.93 -7.53 -1.72
CA CYS A 327 -3.88 -7.38 -3.18
C CYS A 327 -2.66 -6.56 -3.63
N LEU A 328 -2.35 -5.47 -2.90
CA LEU A 328 -1.15 -4.67 -3.11
C LEU A 328 0.12 -5.52 -2.99
N LEU A 329 0.20 -6.33 -1.93
CA LEU A 329 1.32 -7.23 -1.70
C LEU A 329 1.49 -8.24 -2.85
N GLY A 330 0.43 -8.96 -3.22
CA GLY A 330 0.47 -9.94 -4.30
C GLY A 330 0.91 -9.34 -5.64
N ASN A 331 0.29 -8.22 -6.03
CA ASN A 331 0.66 -7.54 -7.28
C ASN A 331 2.08 -6.96 -7.25
N MET A 332 2.53 -6.42 -6.12
CA MET A 332 3.90 -5.92 -5.98
C MET A 332 4.92 -7.05 -6.10
N LEU A 333 4.74 -8.16 -5.38
CA LEU A 333 5.67 -9.30 -5.39
C LEU A 333 5.79 -9.94 -6.77
N GLU A 334 4.69 -10.05 -7.52
CA GLU A 334 4.68 -10.59 -8.88
C GLU A 334 5.58 -9.84 -9.87
N THR A 335 5.84 -8.56 -9.64
CA THR A 335 6.71 -7.72 -10.48
C THR A 335 8.10 -7.54 -9.87
N ALA A 336 8.20 -7.64 -8.54
CA ALA A 336 9.44 -7.49 -7.80
C ALA A 336 10.51 -8.49 -8.24
N GLY A 337 10.15 -9.75 -8.52
CA GLY A 337 11.11 -10.76 -9.02
C GLY A 337 11.80 -10.35 -10.32
N VAL A 338 11.06 -9.72 -11.24
CA VAL A 338 11.63 -9.20 -12.49
C VAL A 338 12.52 -7.99 -12.21
N ALA A 339 12.07 -7.05 -11.38
CA ALA A 339 12.83 -5.86 -11.04
C ALA A 339 14.17 -6.19 -10.35
N LEU A 340 14.17 -7.15 -9.42
CA LEU A 340 15.36 -7.62 -8.71
C LEU A 340 16.35 -8.38 -9.61
N SER A 341 15.86 -9.03 -10.67
CA SER A 341 16.72 -9.80 -11.59
C SER A 341 17.51 -8.93 -12.58
N GLN A 342 17.20 -7.63 -12.66
CA GLN A 342 17.88 -6.70 -13.55
C GLN A 342 19.31 -6.40 -13.04
N PRO A 343 20.32 -6.34 -13.92
CA PRO A 343 21.72 -6.16 -13.52
C PRO A 343 21.98 -4.83 -12.81
N ASP A 344 21.20 -3.80 -13.12
CA ASP A 344 21.36 -2.45 -12.56
C ASP A 344 20.48 -2.22 -11.31
N CYS A 345 19.85 -3.25 -10.75
CA CYS A 345 18.93 -3.13 -9.61
C CYS A 345 19.54 -2.32 -8.46
N SER A 346 18.83 -1.28 -8.01
CA SER A 346 19.33 -0.38 -6.97
C SER A 346 19.20 -1.02 -5.58
N PHE A 347 20.16 -0.70 -4.72
CA PHE A 347 20.13 -1.10 -3.32
C PHE A 347 18.89 -0.52 -2.61
N GLU A 348 18.54 0.73 -2.92
CA GLU A 348 17.39 1.43 -2.34
C GLU A 348 16.07 0.73 -2.68
N LEU A 349 15.92 0.21 -3.92
CA LEU A 349 14.73 -0.56 -4.30
C LEU A 349 14.58 -1.82 -3.45
N ALA A 350 15.66 -2.56 -3.19
CA ALA A 350 15.60 -3.77 -2.37
C ALA A 350 15.24 -3.47 -0.91
N ILE A 351 15.79 -2.38 -0.34
CA ILE A 351 15.43 -1.91 1.01
C ILE A 351 13.96 -1.51 1.08
N ASP A 352 13.50 -0.68 0.15
CA ASP A 352 12.11 -0.20 0.14
C ASP A 352 11.13 -1.36 -0.09
N LEU A 353 11.48 -2.31 -0.97
CA LEU A 353 10.70 -3.52 -1.20
C LEU A 353 10.60 -4.38 0.07
N ALA A 354 11.72 -4.64 0.75
CA ALA A 354 11.73 -5.40 1.99
C ALA A 354 10.89 -4.71 3.08
N ALA A 355 11.00 -3.39 3.23
CA ALA A 355 10.23 -2.61 4.21
C ALA A 355 8.72 -2.66 3.94
N VAL A 356 8.30 -2.42 2.69
CA VAL A 356 6.89 -2.45 2.31
C VAL A 356 6.32 -3.86 2.45
N THR A 357 7.07 -4.87 2.00
CA THR A 357 6.66 -6.29 2.09
C THR A 357 6.50 -6.72 3.55
N THR A 358 7.45 -6.36 4.42
CA THR A 358 7.37 -6.65 5.86
C THR A 358 6.10 -6.08 6.47
N PHE A 359 5.82 -4.80 6.22
CA PHE A 359 4.65 -4.11 6.77
C PHE A 359 3.33 -4.73 6.29
N LEU A 360 3.23 -5.09 5.00
CA LEU A 360 2.03 -5.68 4.44
C LEU A 360 1.81 -7.12 4.90
N LEU A 361 2.88 -7.93 5.01
CA LEU A 361 2.81 -9.30 5.53
C LEU A 361 2.39 -9.33 7.00
N GLU A 362 2.84 -8.38 7.83
CA GLU A 362 2.43 -8.25 9.24
C GLU A 362 0.92 -7.95 9.41
N GLY A 363 0.25 -7.53 8.33
CA GLY A 363 -1.20 -7.36 8.27
C GLY A 363 -1.98 -8.64 7.96
N LEU A 364 -1.35 -9.70 7.44
CA LEU A 364 -2.05 -10.91 6.97
C LEU A 364 -2.36 -11.90 8.10
N PRO A 365 -3.44 -12.70 7.94
CA PRO A 365 -3.62 -13.91 8.75
C PRO A 365 -2.52 -14.95 8.46
N CYS A 366 -2.28 -15.86 9.40
CA CYS A 366 -1.26 -16.91 9.25
C CYS A 366 -1.68 -17.94 8.19
N LEU A 367 -0.89 -18.12 7.13
CA LEU A 367 -1.25 -18.94 5.96
C LEU A 367 -0.82 -20.42 6.10
N LYS A 368 -0.58 -20.91 7.33
CA LYS A 368 0.03 -22.23 7.58
C LYS A 368 -0.97 -23.41 7.51
N SER A 369 -2.28 -23.19 7.51
CA SER A 369 -3.30 -24.22 7.77
C SER A 369 -4.07 -24.79 6.57
N SER A 370 -3.88 -24.29 5.35
CA SER A 370 -4.72 -24.73 4.20
C SER A 370 -4.49 -26.17 3.72
N ASN A 371 -3.47 -26.88 4.22
CA ASN A 371 -3.18 -28.27 3.86
C ASN A 371 -3.79 -29.32 4.80
N GLN A 372 -4.49 -28.92 5.87
CA GLN A 372 -4.93 -29.84 6.92
C GLN A 372 -6.37 -30.35 6.80
N GLU A 373 -7.13 -30.00 5.75
CA GLU A 373 -8.50 -30.49 5.55
C GLU A 373 -8.61 -31.84 4.81
N ASN A 374 -7.51 -32.41 4.32
CA ASN A 374 -7.55 -33.66 3.52
C ASN A 374 -7.28 -34.95 4.31
N LYS A 375 -7.26 -34.91 5.64
CA LYS A 375 -7.18 -36.11 6.48
C LYS A 375 -8.08 -35.96 7.70
N GLU A 376 -9.33 -36.37 7.57
CA GLU A 376 -10.09 -37.04 8.65
C GLU A 376 -11.42 -37.58 8.11
N SER A 377 -11.32 -38.63 7.29
CA SER A 377 -12.39 -39.61 7.14
C SER A 377 -12.04 -40.84 7.99
N SER A 378 -12.18 -40.75 9.32
CA SER A 378 -12.47 -41.91 10.18
C SER A 378 -12.58 -41.54 11.67
N THR A 379 -13.66 -42.04 12.28
CA THR A 379 -13.92 -42.30 13.70
C THR A 379 -14.27 -41.13 14.64
N MET A 380 -15.56 -40.80 14.63
CA MET A 380 -16.48 -40.71 15.78
C MET A 380 -15.88 -40.39 17.17
N SER A 381 -16.16 -39.19 17.65
CA SER A 381 -16.56 -38.94 19.04
C SER A 381 -17.55 -37.78 19.07
N GLU A 382 -18.79 -38.08 19.44
CA GLU A 382 -19.83 -37.10 19.75
C GLU A 382 -19.48 -36.38 21.07
N ASP A 383 -20.04 -35.17 21.22
CA ASP A 383 -19.96 -34.24 22.37
C ASP A 383 -18.78 -33.25 22.38
N ASP A 384 -18.90 -32.19 21.57
CA ASP A 384 -18.72 -30.83 22.11
C ASP A 384 -19.59 -29.82 21.35
N VAL A 385 -20.41 -29.07 22.07
CA VAL A 385 -21.26 -28.01 21.50
C VAL A 385 -20.42 -26.74 21.43
N THR A 386 -19.62 -26.61 20.37
CA THR A 386 -18.96 -25.34 20.03
C THR A 386 -20.01 -24.35 19.52
N LEU A 387 -20.13 -23.22 20.22
CA LEU A 387 -20.75 -22.00 19.69
C LEU A 387 -20.09 -21.63 18.35
N PRO A 388 -20.83 -21.03 17.39
CA PRO A 388 -20.25 -20.65 16.12
C PRO A 388 -19.18 -19.58 16.37
N ASP A 389 -17.92 -19.97 16.20
CA ASP A 389 -16.78 -19.06 16.24
C ASP A 389 -17.01 -17.92 15.25
N GLU A 390 -16.64 -16.72 15.68
CA GLU A 390 -16.57 -15.52 14.86
C GLU A 390 -15.81 -15.89 13.58
N THR A 391 -16.48 -15.84 12.43
CA THR A 391 -15.90 -16.21 11.13
C THR A 391 -14.54 -15.55 10.96
N GLU A 392 -13.46 -16.30 11.13
CA GLU A 392 -12.13 -15.88 10.71
C GLU A 392 -12.27 -15.43 9.26
N VAL A 393 -11.96 -14.16 8.99
CA VAL A 393 -12.00 -13.61 7.64
C VAL A 393 -10.89 -14.29 6.86
N ALA A 394 -11.20 -15.43 6.26
CA ALA A 394 -10.27 -16.21 5.48
C ALA A 394 -9.91 -15.42 4.22
N LEU A 395 -8.60 -15.29 3.95
CA LEU A 395 -8.10 -14.71 2.71
C LEU A 395 -8.52 -15.62 1.55
N GLY A 396 -8.88 -15.05 0.40
CA GLY A 396 -9.23 -15.86 -0.77
C GLY A 396 -8.06 -16.77 -1.15
N ARG A 397 -8.31 -18.08 -1.32
CA ARG A 397 -7.26 -19.08 -1.64
C ARG A 397 -6.39 -18.72 -2.84
N ASP A 398 -6.98 -18.11 -3.87
CA ASP A 398 -6.24 -17.68 -5.06
C ASP A 398 -5.22 -16.56 -4.74
N LEU A 399 -5.55 -15.67 -3.81
CA LEU A 399 -4.67 -14.59 -3.34
C LEU A 399 -3.57 -15.12 -2.41
N GLU A 400 -3.90 -16.06 -1.52
CA GLU A 400 -2.91 -16.79 -0.72
C GLU A 400 -1.88 -17.49 -1.62
N GLN A 401 -2.36 -18.18 -2.65
CA GLN A 401 -1.51 -18.86 -3.63
C GLN A 401 -0.66 -17.88 -4.43
N GLN A 402 -1.22 -16.73 -4.84
CA GLN A 402 -0.48 -15.67 -5.53
C GLN A 402 0.70 -15.18 -4.68
N ILE A 403 0.47 -14.86 -3.40
CA ILE A 403 1.51 -14.36 -2.49
C ILE A 403 2.57 -15.43 -2.23
N THR A 404 2.13 -16.66 -1.93
CA THR A 404 3.04 -17.78 -1.62
C THR A 404 3.91 -18.15 -2.83
N ASN A 405 3.33 -18.17 -4.04
CA ASN A 405 4.09 -18.45 -5.27
C ASN A 405 5.03 -17.32 -5.67
N ALA A 406 4.73 -16.07 -5.30
CA ALA A 406 5.57 -14.93 -5.66
C ALA A 406 6.86 -14.87 -4.82
N ILE A 407 6.83 -15.36 -3.57
CA ILE A 407 8.01 -15.51 -2.71
C ILE A 407 8.66 -16.87 -3.01
N ASP A 408 9.10 -17.04 -4.26
CA ASP A 408 9.77 -18.26 -4.72
C ASP A 408 11.28 -18.25 -4.40
N SER A 409 11.94 -19.37 -4.70
CA SER A 409 13.38 -19.51 -4.51
C SER A 409 14.22 -18.47 -5.26
N ARG A 410 13.73 -17.97 -6.41
CA ARG A 410 14.44 -16.98 -7.22
C ARG A 410 14.29 -15.59 -6.62
N PHE A 411 13.10 -15.24 -6.15
CA PHE A 411 12.85 -13.99 -5.44
C PHE A 411 13.78 -13.85 -4.23
N LEU A 412 13.83 -14.86 -3.36
CA LEU A 412 14.68 -14.85 -2.17
C LEU A 412 16.17 -14.75 -2.53
N LEU A 413 16.60 -15.49 -3.56
CA LEU A 413 17.98 -15.43 -4.05
C LEU A 413 18.33 -14.03 -4.55
N GLN A 414 17.52 -13.44 -5.43
CA GLN A 414 17.82 -12.12 -6.00
C GLN A 414 17.75 -11.01 -4.95
N LEU A 415 16.76 -11.04 -4.06
CA LEU A 415 16.69 -10.11 -2.95
C LEU A 415 17.95 -10.19 -2.08
N SER A 416 18.39 -11.40 -1.72
CA SER A 416 19.61 -11.60 -0.93
C SER A 416 20.87 -11.12 -1.66
N ASN A 417 20.97 -11.35 -2.97
CA ASN A 417 22.12 -10.92 -3.77
C ASN A 417 22.22 -9.40 -3.84
N VAL A 418 21.09 -8.69 -4.00
CA VAL A 418 21.09 -7.22 -4.05
C VAL A 418 21.40 -6.62 -2.68
N LEU A 419 20.81 -7.17 -1.61
CA LEU A 419 21.04 -6.67 -0.24
C LEU A 419 22.46 -6.96 0.25
N PHE A 420 23.02 -8.12 -0.06
CA PHE A 420 24.30 -8.58 0.48
C PHE A 420 25.49 -8.46 -0.47
N GLY A 421 25.26 -8.34 -1.78
CA GLY A 421 26.32 -8.35 -2.81
C GLY A 421 27.34 -7.21 -2.70
N GLY A 422 27.00 -6.11 -2.01
CA GLY A 422 27.90 -4.98 -1.74
C GLY A 422 28.59 -5.02 -0.37
N ILE A 423 28.29 -6.01 0.49
CA ILE A 423 28.88 -6.13 1.83
C ILE A 423 30.26 -6.77 1.69
N SER A 424 31.27 -5.94 1.40
CA SER A 424 32.67 -6.39 1.35
C SER A 424 33.12 -6.84 2.74
N LEU A 425 33.66 -8.07 2.82
CA LEU A 425 34.20 -8.70 4.04
C LEU A 425 35.44 -7.98 4.63
N VAL A 426 35.89 -6.89 4.01
CA VAL A 426 37.04 -6.10 4.45
C VAL A 426 36.54 -4.78 5.03
N SER A 427 36.50 -4.74 6.37
CA SER A 427 36.12 -3.58 7.18
C SER A 427 37.08 -2.41 6.94
N GLY A 428 36.57 -1.26 6.48
CA GLY A 428 37.42 -0.09 6.27
C GLY A 428 36.76 1.29 6.23
N SER A 429 35.44 1.42 6.14
CA SER A 429 34.80 2.75 6.11
C SER A 429 33.47 2.81 6.88
N HIS A 430 33.23 3.96 7.55
CA HIS A 430 31.99 4.22 8.30
C HIS A 430 30.72 4.16 7.42
N CYS A 431 30.81 4.61 6.17
CA CYS A 431 29.68 4.63 5.23
C CYS A 431 29.22 3.21 4.81
N GLN A 432 30.12 2.23 4.85
CA GLN A 432 29.83 0.84 4.50
C GLN A 432 29.09 0.11 5.64
N LEU A 433 29.31 0.53 6.89
CA LEU A 433 28.66 -0.03 8.07
C LEU A 433 27.18 0.35 8.12
N ASP A 434 26.83 1.62 7.86
CA ASP A 434 25.42 2.06 7.88
C ASP A 434 24.59 1.31 6.82
N ARG A 435 25.17 1.10 5.62
CA ARG A 435 24.54 0.32 4.55
C ARG A 435 24.38 -1.16 4.93
N GLU A 436 25.38 -1.76 5.57
CA GLU A 436 25.34 -3.15 6.04
C GLU A 436 24.25 -3.34 7.11
N VAL A 437 24.13 -2.42 8.06
CA VAL A 437 23.10 -2.45 9.11
C VAL A 437 21.71 -2.29 8.53
N GLU A 438 21.53 -1.38 7.58
CA GLU A 438 20.24 -1.17 6.90
C GLU A 438 19.83 -2.42 6.10
N ALA A 439 20.76 -3.01 5.35
CA ALA A 439 20.54 -4.25 4.59
C ALA A 439 20.14 -5.42 5.48
N ILE A 440 20.90 -5.66 6.54
CA ILE A 440 20.66 -6.77 7.48
C ILE A 440 19.35 -6.54 8.24
N GLY A 441 19.09 -5.31 8.67
CA GLY A 441 17.84 -4.93 9.31
C GLY A 441 16.61 -5.20 8.43
N ALA A 442 16.64 -4.72 7.20
CA ALA A 442 15.56 -4.91 6.24
C ALA A 442 15.36 -6.40 5.89
N ALA A 443 16.45 -7.13 5.63
CA ALA A 443 16.40 -8.56 5.33
C ALA A 443 15.83 -9.36 6.52
N CYS A 444 16.29 -9.08 7.73
CA CYS A 444 15.86 -9.84 8.91
C CYS A 444 14.41 -9.51 9.31
N ALA A 445 13.96 -8.27 9.14
CA ALA A 445 12.56 -7.89 9.37
C ALA A 445 11.64 -8.63 8.41
N PHE A 446 11.97 -8.61 7.11
CA PHE A 446 11.24 -9.32 6.07
C PHE A 446 11.18 -10.82 6.34
N LEU A 447 12.34 -11.46 6.59
CA LEU A 447 12.41 -12.91 6.79
C LEU A 447 11.72 -13.35 8.08
N HIS A 448 11.85 -12.59 9.17
CA HIS A 448 11.17 -12.90 10.42
C HIS A 448 9.65 -12.98 10.23
N ILE A 449 9.05 -11.94 9.63
CA ILE A 449 7.61 -11.93 9.34
C ILE A 449 7.23 -13.00 8.32
N THR A 450 8.07 -13.27 7.33
CA THR A 450 7.86 -14.34 6.35
C THR A 450 7.79 -15.71 7.04
N PHE A 451 8.64 -15.97 8.03
CA PHE A 451 8.64 -17.24 8.80
C PHE A 451 7.41 -17.40 9.71
N ASP A 452 6.78 -16.29 10.08
CA ASP A 452 5.57 -16.29 10.88
C ASP A 452 4.32 -16.49 10.03
N THR A 453 4.33 -15.98 8.79
CA THR A 453 3.16 -15.94 7.90
C THR A 453 3.10 -17.10 6.90
N LEU A 454 4.22 -17.53 6.33
CA LEU A 454 4.27 -18.50 5.23
C LEU A 454 4.79 -19.90 5.63
N PRO A 455 4.55 -20.95 4.81
CA PRO A 455 5.11 -22.28 5.01
C PRO A 455 6.65 -22.30 4.93
N LEU A 456 7.29 -22.91 5.93
CA LEU A 456 8.75 -22.84 6.12
C LEU A 456 9.55 -23.78 5.21
N GLU A 457 8.98 -24.91 4.79
CA GLU A 457 9.71 -26.03 4.17
C GLU A 457 10.49 -25.63 2.92
N GLN A 458 9.87 -24.82 2.05
CA GLN A 458 10.49 -24.38 0.79
C GLN A 458 11.44 -23.19 0.99
N ILE A 459 11.13 -22.31 1.96
CA ILE A 459 11.89 -21.09 2.22
C ILE A 459 13.22 -21.42 2.91
N MET A 460 13.20 -22.26 3.94
CA MET A 460 14.37 -22.57 4.77
C MET A 460 15.50 -23.23 3.97
N THR A 461 15.15 -24.15 3.07
CA THR A 461 16.13 -24.86 2.23
C THR A 461 16.85 -23.91 1.27
N VAL A 462 16.13 -22.94 0.69
CA VAL A 462 16.72 -21.92 -0.20
C VAL A 462 17.64 -21.01 0.60
N LEU A 463 17.20 -20.53 1.76
CA LEU A 463 17.99 -19.62 2.59
C LEU A 463 19.26 -20.29 3.13
N ALA A 464 19.19 -21.57 3.49
CA ALA A 464 20.34 -22.33 4.02
C ALA A 464 21.42 -22.60 2.97
N TYR A 465 21.05 -22.94 1.72
CA TYR A 465 22.01 -23.46 0.72
C TYR A 465 22.21 -22.61 -0.52
N ARG A 466 21.21 -21.82 -0.92
CA ARG A 466 21.29 -21.03 -2.16
C ARG A 466 21.69 -19.59 -1.93
N THR A 467 21.65 -19.12 -0.69
CA THR A 467 21.98 -17.73 -0.34
C THR A 467 23.16 -17.69 0.62
N GLU A 468 23.85 -16.55 0.66
CA GLU A 468 24.97 -16.30 1.59
C GLU A 468 24.48 -15.86 2.99
N LEU A 469 23.17 -15.98 3.28
CA LEU A 469 22.52 -15.41 4.45
C LEU A 469 23.19 -15.85 5.76
N VAL A 470 23.40 -17.16 5.95
CA VAL A 470 24.01 -17.71 7.18
C VAL A 470 25.39 -17.11 7.43
N ARG A 471 26.24 -17.07 6.39
CA ARG A 471 27.61 -16.56 6.48
C ARG A 471 27.63 -15.05 6.74
N VAL A 472 26.80 -14.28 6.04
CA VAL A 472 26.69 -12.82 6.20
C VAL A 472 26.18 -12.47 7.60
N LEU A 473 25.08 -13.09 8.04
CA LEU A 473 24.53 -12.88 9.38
C LEU A 473 25.54 -13.28 10.45
N TRP A 474 26.22 -14.43 10.32
CA TRP A 474 27.24 -14.83 11.28
C TRP A 474 28.36 -13.80 11.39
N ASN A 475 28.94 -13.37 10.28
CA ASN A 475 30.04 -12.40 10.29
C ASN A 475 29.62 -11.07 10.90
N PHE A 476 28.40 -10.62 10.58
CA PHE A 476 27.82 -9.43 11.19
C PHE A 476 27.65 -9.60 12.71
N MET A 477 27.02 -10.69 13.17
CA MET A 477 26.80 -10.94 14.60
C MET A 477 28.12 -11.06 15.36
N LYS A 478 29.10 -11.77 14.79
CA LYS A 478 30.45 -11.91 15.35
C LYS A 478 31.13 -10.55 15.49
N SER A 479 31.15 -9.75 14.43
CA SER A 479 31.69 -8.38 14.43
C SER A 479 30.99 -7.48 15.46
N CYS A 480 29.67 -7.58 15.57
CA CYS A 480 28.89 -6.79 16.54
C CYS A 480 29.19 -7.20 17.98
N HIS A 481 29.39 -8.49 18.23
CA HIS A 481 29.75 -9.02 19.55
C HIS A 481 31.17 -8.62 19.95
N GLU A 482 32.16 -8.82 19.08
CA GLU A 482 33.56 -8.49 19.33
C GLU A 482 33.76 -6.98 19.57
N ASN A 483 33.00 -6.14 18.86
CA ASN A 483 33.08 -4.68 18.96
C ASN A 483 32.06 -4.05 19.94
N GLN A 484 31.26 -4.85 20.66
CA GLN A 484 30.21 -4.38 21.59
C GLN A 484 29.20 -3.39 20.97
N ARG A 485 28.83 -3.56 19.70
CA ARG A 485 28.00 -2.60 18.92
C ARG A 485 26.49 -2.83 19.02
N TRP A 486 26.04 -3.82 19.79
CA TRP A 486 24.62 -4.20 19.86
C TRP A 486 23.68 -3.08 20.31
N SER A 487 24.16 -2.19 21.19
CA SER A 487 23.39 -1.04 21.69
C SER A 487 23.23 0.05 20.63
N SER A 488 24.29 0.40 19.90
CA SER A 488 24.23 1.42 18.84
C SER A 488 23.38 1.00 17.64
N LEU A 489 23.22 -0.31 17.40
CA LEU A 489 22.42 -0.86 16.30
C LEU A 489 20.91 -0.77 16.54
N SER A 490 20.48 -0.80 17.81
CA SER A 490 19.07 -0.61 18.16
C SER A 490 18.53 0.74 17.69
N GLU A 491 19.37 1.78 17.72
CA GLU A 491 18.99 3.12 17.28
C GLU A 491 18.84 3.25 15.76
N GLN A 492 19.47 2.36 15.00
CA GLN A 492 19.55 2.40 13.53
C GLN A 492 18.55 1.45 12.85
N LEU A 493 17.92 0.52 13.58
CA LEU A 493 16.95 -0.44 13.05
C LEU A 493 15.51 0.11 13.13
N PRO A 494 14.90 0.58 12.02
CA PRO A 494 13.59 1.22 12.07
C PRO A 494 12.44 0.28 12.45
N TYR A 495 12.63 -1.04 12.33
CA TYR A 495 11.62 -2.05 12.64
C TYR A 495 11.51 -2.37 14.14
N LEU A 496 12.58 -2.15 14.92
CA LEU A 496 12.60 -2.38 16.36
C LEU A 496 12.44 -1.04 17.10
N PRO A 497 11.71 -0.98 18.22
CA PRO A 497 11.76 0.20 19.08
C PRO A 497 13.16 0.36 19.67
N LYS A 498 13.54 1.62 19.93
CA LYS A 498 14.90 2.02 20.33
C LYS A 498 15.46 1.31 21.57
N ASP A 499 14.59 0.70 22.38
CA ASP A 499 14.96 -0.02 23.60
C ASP A 499 15.16 -1.54 23.40
N ALA A 500 14.96 -2.05 22.18
CA ALA A 500 15.10 -3.48 21.89
C ALA A 500 16.58 -3.86 21.63
N PRO A 501 17.03 -5.06 22.04
CA PRO A 501 18.41 -5.46 21.78
C PRO A 501 18.66 -5.66 20.27
N GLY A 502 19.72 -5.08 19.73
CA GLY A 502 20.07 -5.19 18.30
C GLY A 502 20.37 -6.61 17.79
N TRP A 503 20.61 -7.57 18.70
CA TRP A 503 20.79 -8.99 18.36
C TRP A 503 19.48 -9.75 18.14
N LEU A 504 18.33 -9.18 18.54
CA LEU A 504 17.04 -9.86 18.57
C LEU A 504 16.60 -10.32 17.18
N LEU A 505 16.59 -9.39 16.22
CA LEU A 505 16.11 -9.64 14.87
C LEU A 505 17.06 -10.54 14.05
N PRO A 506 18.40 -10.35 14.10
CA PRO A 506 19.34 -11.32 13.51
C PRO A 506 19.19 -12.73 14.06
N LEU A 507 19.03 -12.91 15.38
CA LEU A 507 18.84 -14.25 15.97
C LEU A 507 17.50 -14.88 15.61
N ALA A 508 16.43 -14.08 15.45
CA ALA A 508 15.12 -14.56 15.01
C ALA A 508 15.17 -15.23 13.63
N VAL A 509 16.14 -14.84 12.79
CA VAL A 509 16.33 -15.38 11.44
C VAL A 509 17.47 -16.39 11.37
N PHE A 510 18.63 -16.09 11.97
CA PHE A 510 19.80 -16.96 11.95
C PHE A 510 19.51 -18.31 12.58
N CYS A 511 18.92 -18.33 13.78
CA CYS A 511 18.70 -19.58 14.52
C CYS A 511 17.87 -20.62 13.74
N PRO A 512 16.68 -20.31 13.21
CA PRO A 512 15.88 -21.30 12.48
C PRO A 512 16.54 -21.74 11.17
N VAL A 513 17.18 -20.83 10.43
CA VAL A 513 17.86 -21.18 9.16
C VAL A 513 19.08 -22.06 9.42
N TYR A 514 19.90 -21.71 10.41
CA TYR A 514 21.09 -22.48 10.77
C TYR A 514 20.71 -23.86 11.33
N LYS A 515 19.69 -23.93 12.19
CA LYS A 515 19.13 -25.19 12.68
C LYS A 515 18.71 -26.10 11.52
N HIS A 516 17.95 -25.57 10.56
CA HIS A 516 17.55 -26.31 9.36
C HIS A 516 18.76 -26.76 8.53
N MET A 517 19.78 -25.91 8.40
CA MET A 517 21.01 -26.27 7.72
C MET A 517 21.68 -27.47 8.39
N LEU A 518 21.85 -27.45 9.71
CA LEU A 518 22.44 -28.55 10.48
C LEU A 518 21.66 -29.88 10.34
N THR A 519 20.33 -29.84 10.21
CA THR A 519 19.54 -31.07 9.98
C THR A 519 19.81 -31.73 8.63
N ILE A 520 20.40 -31.00 7.68
CA ILE A 520 20.63 -31.47 6.30
C ILE A 520 22.13 -31.71 6.04
N VAL A 521 23.02 -30.97 6.70
CA VAL A 521 24.48 -31.08 6.52
C VAL A 521 24.97 -32.46 6.98
N HIS A 522 25.84 -33.09 6.19
CA HIS A 522 26.46 -34.36 6.55
C HIS A 522 27.64 -34.18 7.52
N ASN A 523 27.89 -35.18 8.35
CA ASN A 523 28.99 -35.18 9.33
C ASN A 523 30.36 -34.87 8.69
N GLU A 524 30.62 -35.35 7.47
CA GLU A 524 31.88 -35.05 6.76
C GLU A 524 32.01 -33.54 6.45
N GLU A 525 30.94 -32.90 6.00
CA GLU A 525 30.95 -31.46 5.70
C GLU A 525 31.05 -30.63 7.00
N PHE A 526 30.43 -31.08 8.08
CA PHE A 526 30.45 -30.40 9.36
C PHE A 526 31.80 -30.51 10.10
N TYR A 527 32.33 -31.72 10.27
CA TYR A 527 33.56 -31.93 11.05
C TYR A 527 34.83 -31.84 10.23
N GLU A 528 34.82 -32.29 8.97
CA GLU A 528 36.05 -32.33 8.15
C GLU A 528 36.20 -31.07 7.31
N GLN A 529 35.10 -30.56 6.75
CA GLN A 529 35.14 -29.34 5.94
C GLN A 529 34.89 -28.07 6.75
N GLU A 530 34.53 -28.20 8.04
CA GLU A 530 34.20 -27.08 8.93
C GLU A 530 33.19 -26.10 8.31
N LYS A 531 32.18 -26.66 7.63
CA LYS A 531 31.10 -25.91 6.97
C LYS A 531 29.77 -26.23 7.63
N PRO A 532 28.86 -25.25 7.72
CA PRO A 532 28.98 -23.86 7.24
C PRO A 532 29.85 -22.92 8.09
N LEU A 533 30.10 -23.23 9.36
CA LEU A 533 30.88 -22.41 10.29
C LEU A 533 32.02 -23.21 10.89
N SER A 534 33.16 -22.54 11.14
CA SER A 534 34.30 -23.17 11.79
C SER A 534 33.97 -23.62 13.22
N LEU A 535 34.69 -24.62 13.74
CA LEU A 535 34.51 -25.08 15.12
C LEU A 535 34.76 -23.95 16.14
N ASN A 536 35.67 -23.02 15.79
CA ASN A 536 35.94 -21.84 16.61
C ASN A 536 34.77 -20.84 16.57
N ASP A 537 34.16 -20.64 15.41
CA ASP A 537 32.98 -19.80 15.26
C ASP A 537 31.77 -20.38 16.00
N ILE A 538 31.61 -21.70 16.01
CA ILE A 538 30.54 -22.37 16.77
C ILE A 538 30.70 -22.12 18.28
N ARG A 539 31.93 -22.10 18.82
CA ARG A 539 32.16 -21.73 20.23
C ARG A 539 31.71 -20.30 20.52
N SER A 540 32.04 -19.36 19.63
CA SER A 540 31.59 -17.97 19.73
C SER A 540 30.06 -17.87 19.64
N LEU A 541 29.42 -18.66 18.77
CA LEU A 541 27.97 -18.72 18.64
C LEU A 541 27.31 -19.18 19.94
N ILE A 542 27.84 -20.22 20.59
CA ILE A 542 27.35 -20.71 21.88
C ILE A 542 27.42 -19.60 22.95
N ILE A 543 28.48 -18.79 22.96
CA ILE A 543 28.62 -17.67 23.90
C ILE A 543 27.52 -16.63 23.64
N ILE A 544 27.31 -16.24 22.38
CA ILE A 544 26.29 -15.26 21.99
C ILE A 544 24.88 -15.76 22.36
N LEU A 545 24.55 -17.01 22.02
CA LEU A 545 23.25 -17.62 22.34
C LEU A 545 22.99 -17.68 23.85
N ARG A 546 23.99 -18.06 24.65
CA ARG A 546 23.88 -18.08 26.11
C ARG A 546 23.64 -16.70 26.69
N GLN A 547 24.33 -15.68 26.19
CA GLN A 547 24.13 -14.30 26.64
C GLN A 547 22.74 -13.77 26.26
N ALA A 548 22.28 -14.04 25.03
CA ALA A 548 20.94 -13.64 24.57
C ALA A 548 19.84 -14.32 25.40
N LEU A 549 19.93 -15.64 25.61
CA LEU A 549 18.98 -16.40 26.44
C LEU A 549 19.00 -15.90 27.89
N TRP A 550 20.18 -15.60 28.44
CA TRP A 550 20.28 -15.02 29.78
C TRP A 550 19.58 -13.66 29.87
N GLN A 551 19.74 -12.80 28.87
CA GLN A 551 19.05 -11.50 28.82
C GLN A 551 17.52 -11.64 28.71
N LEU A 552 17.03 -12.60 27.92
CA LEU A 552 15.58 -12.85 27.76
C LEU A 552 14.95 -13.45 29.03
N LEU A 553 15.63 -14.40 29.67
CA LEU A 553 15.07 -15.14 30.81
C LEU A 553 15.21 -14.39 32.13
N TRP A 554 16.32 -13.65 32.33
CA TRP A 554 16.70 -13.12 33.65
C TRP A 554 16.75 -11.60 33.74
N VAL A 555 17.02 -10.88 32.64
CA VAL A 555 17.19 -9.40 32.66
C VAL A 555 15.93 -8.67 32.23
N ASN A 556 15.22 -9.20 31.22
CA ASN A 556 13.96 -8.67 30.73
C ASN A 556 12.89 -9.77 30.73
N PRO A 557 12.46 -10.26 31.92
CA PRO A 557 11.47 -11.32 32.00
C PRO A 557 10.19 -10.87 31.28
N MET A 558 9.72 -11.74 30.39
CA MET A 558 8.41 -11.67 29.76
C MET A 558 7.37 -11.32 30.83
N ALA A 559 6.61 -10.24 30.66
CA ALA A 559 5.54 -9.95 31.60
C ALA A 559 4.49 -11.07 31.42
N HIS A 560 4.44 -12.03 32.35
CA HIS A 560 3.39 -13.04 32.34
C HIS A 560 2.04 -12.31 32.37
N ASN A 561 1.26 -12.45 31.30
CA ASN A 561 -0.11 -11.95 31.19
C ASN A 561 -1.03 -12.66 32.18
N ASN A 562 -0.94 -12.30 33.46
CA ASN A 562 -1.99 -12.49 34.43
C ASN A 562 -2.70 -11.15 34.64
N SER A 563 -3.40 -10.69 33.62
CA SER A 563 -4.30 -9.54 33.70
C SER A 563 -5.72 -10.02 33.48
N VAL A 564 -6.47 -10.05 34.58
CA VAL A 564 -7.92 -10.24 34.62
C VAL A 564 -8.59 -9.22 33.68
N LYS A 565 -9.39 -9.72 32.73
CA LYS A 565 -10.18 -8.93 31.76
C LYS A 565 -10.92 -7.77 32.44
N PRO A 566 -10.76 -6.51 32.00
CA PRO A 566 -11.83 -5.52 32.06
C PRO A 566 -12.57 -5.54 30.72
N ALA A 567 -13.86 -5.84 30.78
CA ALA A 567 -14.74 -5.81 29.62
C ALA A 567 -14.95 -4.37 29.14
N THR A 568 -14.40 -4.00 27.99
CA THR A 568 -15.01 -3.00 27.10
C THR A 568 -14.50 -3.21 25.66
N SER A 569 -15.45 -3.37 24.73
CA SER A 569 -15.27 -3.65 23.31
C SER A 569 -14.47 -2.59 22.55
N ALA A 570 -13.33 -3.01 21.99
CA ALA A 570 -12.59 -2.36 20.91
C ALA A 570 -11.86 -3.47 20.10
N PRO A 571 -11.62 -3.28 18.79
CA PRO A 571 -11.23 -4.37 17.90
C PRO A 571 -9.82 -4.90 18.22
N VAL A 572 -9.73 -6.22 18.35
CA VAL A 572 -8.56 -7.12 18.34
C VAL A 572 -7.19 -6.46 18.61
N ASN A 573 -6.77 -6.53 19.86
CA ASN A 573 -5.43 -6.15 20.33
C ASN A 573 -4.33 -6.98 19.63
N LYS A 574 -3.49 -6.34 18.80
CA LYS A 574 -2.19 -6.89 18.41
C LYS A 574 -1.28 -6.91 19.66
N GLN A 575 -0.74 -8.07 20.02
CA GLN A 575 0.35 -8.19 21.00
C GLN A 575 1.52 -7.26 20.61
N ASN A 576 2.25 -6.74 21.60
CA ASN A 576 3.45 -5.93 21.34
C ASN A 576 4.41 -6.72 20.42
N PRO A 577 4.76 -6.22 19.22
CA PRO A 577 5.54 -6.98 18.23
C PRO A 577 6.90 -7.42 18.76
N VAL A 578 7.53 -6.60 19.62
CA VAL A 578 8.79 -6.93 20.29
C VAL A 578 8.67 -8.13 21.21
N GLU A 579 7.54 -8.27 21.89
CA GLU A 579 7.33 -9.34 22.87
C GLU A 579 7.12 -10.68 22.14
N SER A 580 6.44 -10.65 21.00
CA SER A 580 6.37 -11.79 20.07
C SER A 580 7.76 -12.20 19.57
N ILE A 581 8.58 -11.24 19.11
CA ILE A 581 9.95 -11.52 18.65
C ILE A 581 10.79 -12.11 19.80
N LYS A 582 10.70 -11.57 21.02
CA LYS A 582 11.42 -12.10 22.19
C LYS A 582 11.05 -13.56 22.49
N GLN A 583 9.77 -13.90 22.47
CA GLN A 583 9.32 -15.29 22.65
C GLN A 583 9.88 -16.19 21.55
N ARG A 584 9.74 -15.77 20.29
CA ARG A 584 10.24 -16.48 19.12
C ARG A 584 11.74 -16.78 19.27
N VAL A 585 12.54 -15.75 19.55
CA VAL A 585 14.00 -15.87 19.72
C VAL A 585 14.34 -16.82 20.87
N GLY A 586 13.64 -16.74 22.02
CA GLY A 586 13.83 -17.66 23.13
C GLY A 586 13.65 -19.13 22.73
N ILE A 587 12.62 -19.43 21.93
CA ILE A 587 12.33 -20.78 21.43
C ILE A 587 13.39 -21.21 20.41
N VAL A 588 13.67 -20.41 19.38
CA VAL A 588 14.59 -20.84 18.31
C VAL A 588 16.05 -20.89 18.76
N ALA A 589 16.47 -19.99 19.65
CA ALA A 589 17.82 -20.00 20.22
C ALA A 589 18.04 -21.18 21.17
N SER A 590 17.06 -21.54 22.00
CA SER A 590 17.16 -22.72 22.87
C SER A 590 17.18 -24.02 22.07
N GLN A 591 16.34 -24.14 21.04
CA GLN A 591 16.35 -25.29 20.13
C GLN A 591 17.68 -25.43 19.40
N LEU A 592 18.23 -24.34 18.87
CA LEU A 592 19.53 -24.38 18.20
C LEU A 592 20.65 -24.75 19.18
N LEU A 593 20.65 -24.18 20.38
CA LEU A 593 21.65 -24.50 21.40
C LEU A 593 21.59 -25.98 21.78
N SER A 594 20.40 -26.56 21.92
CA SER A 594 20.25 -28.00 22.18
C SER A 594 20.85 -28.83 21.04
N GLN A 595 20.48 -28.53 19.79
CA GLN A 595 20.95 -29.31 18.64
C GLN A 595 22.46 -29.22 18.44
N VAL A 596 23.05 -28.03 18.57
CA VAL A 596 24.51 -27.87 18.49
C VAL A 596 25.20 -28.65 19.61
N VAL A 597 24.63 -28.69 20.81
CA VAL A 597 25.22 -29.48 21.91
C VAL A 597 25.13 -30.97 21.62
N ASP A 598 24.01 -31.45 21.09
CA ASP A 598 23.82 -32.87 20.72
C ASP A 598 24.80 -33.30 19.62
N GLU A 599 25.01 -32.46 18.60
CA GLU A 599 26.00 -32.71 17.54
C GLU A 599 27.44 -32.70 18.09
N PHE A 600 27.77 -31.88 19.08
CA PHE A 600 29.11 -31.93 19.71
C PHE A 600 29.30 -33.11 20.68
N VAL A 601 28.22 -33.76 21.12
CA VAL A 601 28.24 -34.89 22.06
C VAL A 601 28.11 -36.26 21.36
N ALA A 602 27.81 -36.28 20.05
CA ALA A 602 27.71 -37.50 19.26
C ALA A 602 29.02 -38.33 19.27
N PRO A 603 28.95 -39.69 19.28
CA PRO A 603 29.88 -40.51 20.07
C PRO A 603 31.29 -40.73 19.53
N ASN A 604 31.67 -40.18 18.37
CA ASN A 604 32.86 -40.66 17.66
C ASN A 604 34.06 -39.72 17.62
N THR A 605 33.99 -38.53 18.20
CA THR A 605 35.18 -37.67 18.25
C THR A 605 35.16 -36.76 19.47
N ILE A 606 36.26 -36.85 20.22
CA ILE A 606 36.79 -35.93 21.24
C ILE A 606 36.69 -36.49 22.67
N ASN A 607 37.85 -36.95 23.16
CA ASN A 607 38.18 -37.03 24.58
C ASN A 607 37.97 -35.65 25.23
N LEU A 608 36.80 -35.42 25.81
CA LEU A 608 36.47 -34.16 26.47
C LEU A 608 36.89 -34.19 27.95
N THR A 609 37.90 -33.39 28.26
CA THR A 609 38.31 -33.01 29.63
C THR A 609 37.16 -32.30 30.38
N GLY A 610 37.12 -32.48 31.71
CA GLY A 610 36.01 -32.17 32.63
C GLY A 610 35.44 -30.74 32.74
N GLN A 611 35.66 -29.84 31.77
CA GLN A 611 34.94 -28.57 31.65
C GLN A 611 33.57 -28.72 30.93
N SER A 612 33.36 -29.80 30.17
CA SER A 612 32.09 -30.09 29.46
C SER A 612 30.93 -30.47 30.40
N PHE A 613 31.23 -31.06 31.57
CA PHE A 613 30.21 -31.45 32.55
C PHE A 613 29.48 -30.26 33.19
N LEU A 614 30.18 -29.13 33.39
CA LEU A 614 29.59 -27.88 33.90
C LEU A 614 28.73 -27.16 32.85
N VAL A 615 29.06 -27.34 31.58
CA VAL A 615 28.27 -26.83 30.43
C VAL A 615 26.96 -27.60 30.34
N HIS A 616 26.99 -28.92 30.49
CA HIS A 616 25.80 -29.79 30.49
C HIS A 616 24.83 -29.44 31.64
N TRP A 617 25.33 -29.19 32.85
CA TRP A 617 24.48 -28.81 33.99
C TRP A 617 23.86 -27.40 33.86
N SER A 618 24.61 -26.43 33.33
CA SER A 618 24.06 -25.09 33.08
C SER A 618 22.96 -25.10 32.01
N ILE A 619 23.09 -25.97 31.00
CA ILE A 619 22.13 -26.13 29.91
C ILE A 619 20.88 -26.91 30.36
N VAL A 620 21.04 -27.96 31.16
CA VAL A 620 19.93 -28.67 31.79
C VAL A 620 19.14 -27.73 32.70
N CYS A 621 19.79 -26.86 33.48
CA CYS A 621 19.09 -25.84 34.28
C CYS A 621 18.37 -24.80 33.41
N ILE A 622 18.91 -24.42 32.25
CA ILE A 622 18.25 -23.49 31.31
C ILE A 622 17.04 -24.16 30.63
N LEU A 623 17.16 -25.43 30.21
CA LEU A 623 16.07 -26.20 29.61
C LEU A 623 14.94 -26.51 30.61
N ILE A 624 15.28 -26.81 31.87
CA ILE A 624 14.30 -27.05 32.94
C ILE A 624 13.51 -25.78 33.32
N SER A 625 14.04 -24.58 33.07
CA SER A 625 13.31 -23.32 33.29
C SER A 625 12.46 -22.86 32.08
N VAL A 626 12.58 -23.51 30.92
CA VAL A 626 11.84 -23.18 29.68
C VAL A 626 10.63 -24.10 29.46
N CYS A 627 10.63 -25.31 30.05
CA CYS A 627 9.43 -26.15 30.21
C CYS A 627 8.65 -25.74 31.46
#